data_AF-A0A1Q7WRD9-F1
#
_entry.id   AF-A0A1Q7WRD9-F1
#
_cell.length_a   1.000
_cell.length_b   1.000
_cell.length_c   1.000
_cell.angle_alpha   90.00
_cell.angle_beta   90.00
_cell.angle_gamma   90.00
#
_symmetry.space_group_name_H-M   'P 1'
#
loop_
_entity.id
_entity.type
_entity.pdbx_description
1 polymer ?
#
loop_
_entity_poly.entity_id
_entity_poly.type
_entity_poly.pdbx_seq_one_letter_code
_entity_poly.pdbx_strand_id
1 'polypeptide(L)' 'MPWDGFDPSTKDVKSNALPAVFEQNDKFKEAGSRLENEAHKLYEVSRSGDEDAVKTQIGAVGKACGGCHENFRQKQ' A
#
# COMPACT_ATOMS: atom_id res chain seq x y z
N MET A 1 -9.30 -8.00 -4.29
CA MET A 1 -8.52 -6.79 -3.98
C MET A 1 -7.28 -6.73 -4.88
N PRO A 2 -6.61 -5.57 -5.04
CA PRO A 2 -5.36 -5.49 -5.83
C PRO A 2 -4.30 -6.50 -5.39
N TRP A 3 -4.35 -6.91 -4.12
CA TRP A 3 -3.45 -7.89 -3.49
C TRP A 3 -3.70 -9.33 -3.95
N ASP A 4 -4.85 -9.65 -4.57
CA ASP A 4 -5.19 -11.01 -5.05
C ASP A 4 -4.26 -11.46 -6.19
N GLY A 5 -3.61 -10.51 -6.89
CA GLY A 5 -2.64 -10.81 -7.95
C GLY A 5 -1.32 -11.39 -7.44
N PHE A 6 -1.05 -11.31 -6.14
CA PHE A 6 0.16 -11.86 -5.50
C PHE A 6 -0.07 -13.27 -4.95
N ASP A 7 -0.79 -14.09 -5.73
CA ASP A 7 -0.94 -15.52 -5.49
C ASP A 7 0.41 -16.25 -5.65
N PRO A 8 0.69 -17.32 -4.88
CA PRO A 8 1.94 -18.07 -5.02
C PRO A 8 2.25 -18.56 -6.45
N SER A 9 1.23 -18.76 -7.29
CA SER A 9 1.41 -19.11 -8.71
C SER A 9 2.05 -18.01 -9.56
N THR A 10 2.05 -16.76 -9.09
CA THR A 10 2.63 -15.61 -9.82
C THR A 10 4.04 -15.27 -9.37
N LYS A 11 4.61 -16.00 -8.39
CA LYS A 11 5.91 -15.68 -7.78
C LYS A 11 7.09 -15.59 -8.76
N ASP A 12 7.03 -16.35 -9.85
CA ASP A 12 8.10 -16.44 -10.86
C ASP A 12 7.80 -15.60 -12.11
N VAL A 13 6.67 -14.87 -12.12
CA VAL A 13 6.32 -13.97 -13.23
C VAL A 13 7.19 -12.71 -13.15
N LYS A 14 7.71 -12.26 -14.30
CA LYS A 14 8.50 -11.03 -14.39
C LYS A 14 7.72 -9.84 -13.83
N SER A 15 8.19 -9.31 -12.70
CA SER A 15 7.57 -8.18 -12.01
C SER A 15 8.59 -7.43 -11.15
N ASN A 16 8.18 -6.28 -10.59
CA ASN A 16 8.94 -5.56 -9.57
C ASN A 16 8.65 -6.05 -8.14
N ALA A 17 7.91 -7.16 -7.97
CA ALA A 17 7.65 -7.72 -6.65
C ALA A 17 8.92 -8.39 -6.11
N LEU A 18 9.30 -8.08 -4.88
CA LEU A 18 10.38 -8.80 -4.21
C LEU A 18 9.88 -10.17 -3.73
N PRO A 19 10.75 -11.18 -3.58
CA PRO A 19 10.38 -12.48 -3.00
C PRO A 19 9.67 -12.37 -1.64
N ALA A 20 10.01 -11.33 -0.86
CA ALA A 20 9.40 -10.99 0.42
C ALA A 20 7.86 -10.85 0.36
N VAL A 21 7.26 -10.53 -0.80
CA VAL A 21 5.80 -10.49 -0.95
C VAL A 21 5.16 -11.85 -0.70
N PHE A 22 5.82 -12.93 -1.14
CA PHE A 22 5.31 -14.30 -1.02
C PHE A 22 5.78 -14.96 0.29
N GLU A 23 7.00 -14.65 0.74
CA GLU A 23 7.55 -15.16 2.01
C GLU A 23 6.92 -14.51 3.25
N GLN A 24 6.55 -13.23 3.17
CA GLN A 24 5.96 -12.45 4.26
C GLN A 24 4.56 -11.94 3.87
N ASN A 25 3.75 -12.83 3.29
CA ASN A 25 2.44 -12.49 2.73
C ASN A 25 1.50 -11.79 3.73
N ASP A 26 1.54 -12.18 5.01
CA ASP A 26 0.72 -11.55 6.05
C ASP A 26 1.10 -10.07 6.26
N LYS A 27 2.41 -9.76 6.31
CA LYS A 27 2.89 -8.37 6.42
C LYS A 27 2.60 -7.58 5.15
N PHE A 28 2.66 -8.22 3.99
CA PHE A 28 2.29 -7.59 2.72
C PHE A 28 0.80 -7.22 2.70
N LYS A 29 -0.08 -8.14 3.12
CA LYS A 29 -1.51 -7.89 3.28
C LYS A 29 -1.79 -6.80 4.31
N GLU A 30 -1.09 -6.81 5.45
CA GLU A 30 -1.20 -5.76 6.47
C GLU A 30 -0.83 -4.38 5.90
N ALA A 31 0.28 -4.28 5.15
CA ALA A 31 0.67 -3.05 4.48
C ALA A 31 -0.39 -2.59 3.47
N GLY A 32 -1.00 -3.54 2.75
CA GLY A 32 -2.11 -3.28 1.83
C GLY A 32 -3.37 -2.77 2.54
N SER A 33 -3.80 -3.42 3.62
CA SER A 33 -4.93 -2.98 4.44
C SER A 33 -4.68 -1.61 5.07
N ARG A 34 -3.43 -1.30 5.45
CA ARG A 34 -3.06 0.04 5.90
C ARG A 34 -3.29 1.10 4.82
N LEU A 35 -2.87 0.83 3.58
CA LEU A 35 -3.11 1.74 2.46
C LEU A 35 -4.61 1.96 2.24
N GLU A 36 -5.41 0.89 2.24
CA GLU A 36 -6.87 0.97 2.09
C GLU A 36 -7.50 1.83 3.18
N ASN A 37 -7.10 1.63 4.44
CA ASN A 37 -7.59 2.40 5.57
C ASN A 37 -7.22 3.90 5.46
N GLU A 38 -5.97 4.21 5.11
CA GLU A 38 -5.55 5.61 4.96
C GLU A 38 -6.18 6.28 3.73
N ALA A 39 -6.43 5.53 2.65
CA ALA A 39 -7.17 6.01 1.48
C ALA A 39 -8.64 6.28 1.81
N HIS A 40 -9.28 5.42 2.62
CA HIS A 40 -10.64 5.66 3.09
C HIS A 40 -10.72 6.92 3.96
N LYS A 41 -9.78 7.10 4.90
CA LYS A 41 -9.70 8.34 5.69
C LYS A 41 -9.48 9.58 4.81
N LEU A 42 -8.67 9.46 3.75
CA LEU A 42 -8.48 10.53 2.77
C LEU A 42 -9.80 10.89 2.08
N TYR A 43 -10.57 9.89 1.67
CA TYR A 43 -11.91 10.10 1.11
C TYR A 43 -12.81 10.86 2.09
N GLU A 44 -12.87 10.44 3.36
CA GLU A 44 -13.70 11.11 4.37
C GLU A 44 -13.29 12.58 4.58
N VAL A 45 -11.99 12.85 4.81
CA VAL A 45 -11.51 14.22 5.08
C VAL A 45 -11.61 15.12 3.84
N SER A 46 -11.53 14.57 2.63
CA SER A 46 -11.67 15.34 1.38
C SER A 46 -13.00 16.09 1.26
N ARG A 47 -14.02 15.62 2.00
CA ARG A 47 -15.38 16.19 1.99
C ARG A 47 -15.56 17.32 3.00
N SER A 48 -14.58 17.55 3.88
CA SER A 48 -14.67 18.51 4.99
C SER A 48 -14.44 19.97 4.58
N GLY A 49 -13.76 20.21 3.45
CA GLY A 49 -13.30 21.54 3.04
C GLY A 49 -12.06 22.04 3.80
N ASP A 50 -11.49 21.24 4.70
CA ASP A 50 -10.26 21.56 5.45
C ASP A 50 -9.02 21.12 4.65
N GLU A 51 -8.35 22.10 4.03
CA GLU A 51 -7.16 21.87 3.19
C GLU A 51 -5.98 21.30 4.00
N ASP A 52 -5.79 21.71 5.25
CA ASP A 52 -4.67 21.26 6.08
C ASP A 52 -4.88 19.82 6.56
N ALA A 53 -6.13 19.47 6.88
CA ALA A 53 -6.49 18.09 7.19
C ALA A 53 -6.33 17.18 5.97
N VAL A 54 -6.71 17.64 4.77
CA VAL A 54 -6.49 16.90 3.52
C VAL A 54 -5.00 16.69 3.24
N LYS A 55 -4.17 17.75 3.33
CA LYS A 55 -2.71 17.64 3.17
C LYS A 55 -2.09 16.66 4.15
N THR A 56 -2.50 16.72 5.42
CA THR A 56 -2.05 15.80 6.46
C THR A 56 -2.36 14.35 6.09
N GLN A 57 -3.58 14.08 5.62
CA GLN A 57 -4.00 12.74 5.28
C GLN A 57 -3.36 12.21 3.98
N ILE A 58 -3.07 13.09 3.01
CA ILE A 58 -2.23 12.73 1.84
C ILE A 58 -0.86 12.26 2.30
N GLY A 59 -0.25 12.95 3.28
CA GLY A 59 1.01 12.51 3.88
C GLY A 59 0.93 11.13 4.54
N ALA A 60 -0.19 10.80 5.19
CA ALA A 60 -0.42 9.48 5.77
C ALA A 60 -0.52 8.37 4.69
N VAL A 61 -1.25 8.64 3.60
CA VAL A 61 -1.31 7.74 2.44
C VAL A 61 0.08 7.54 1.83
N GLY A 62 0.85 8.63 1.64
CA GLY A 62 2.22 8.55 1.12
C GLY A 62 3.14 7.67 1.97
N LYS A 63 3.01 7.74 3.30
CA LYS A 63 3.74 6.83 4.22
C LYS A 63 3.31 5.37 4.06
N ALA A 64 2.04 5.09 3.77
CA ALA A 64 1.59 3.73 3.47
C ALA A 64 2.18 3.21 2.15
N CYS A 65 2.23 4.05 1.11
CA CYS A 65 2.91 3.72 -0.15
C CYS A 65 4.39 3.40 0.08
N GLY A 66 5.09 4.27 0.83
CA GLY A 66 6.51 4.11 1.16
C GLY A 66 6.79 2.83 1.95
N GLY A 67 6.04 2.58 3.04
CA GLY A 67 6.26 1.40 3.87
C GLY A 67 6.05 0.07 3.14
N CYS A 68 5.14 0.03 2.15
CA CYS A 68 5.00 -1.15 1.28
C CYS A 68 6.18 -1.25 0.28
N HIS A 69 6.47 -0.17 -0.44
CA HIS A 69 7.52 -0.18 -1.46
C HIS A 69 8.93 -0.44 -0.90
N GLU A 70 9.24 0.02 0.31
CA GLU A 70 10.53 -0.21 0.97
C GLU A 70 10.83 -1.70 1.20
N ASN A 71 9.80 -2.49 1.48
CA ASN A 71 9.95 -3.90 1.90
C ASN A 71 9.58 -4.89 0.80
N PHE A 72 8.74 -4.50 -0.16
CA PHE A 72 8.07 -5.44 -1.06
C PHE A 72 8.24 -5.14 -2.56
N ARG A 73 8.79 -3.97 -2.93
CA ARG A 73 9.00 -3.58 -4.33
C ARG A 73 10.47 -3.36 -4.63
N GLN A 74 10.93 -3.85 -5.77
CA GLN A 74 12.26 -3.53 -6.29
C GLN A 74 12.43 -2.02 -6.42
N LYS A 75 13.52 -1.51 -5.84
CA LYS A 75 13.96 -0.13 -6.05
C LYS A 75 14.42 0.00 -7.50
N GLN A 76 14.03 1.11 -8.14
CA GLN A 76 14.49 1.48 -9.47
C GLN A 76 15.83 2.20 -9.35
#